data_AF-J0WN70-F1
#
_entry.id   AF-J0WN70-F1
#
_cell.length_a   1.000
_cell.length_b   1.000
_cell.length_c   1.000
_cell.angle_alpha   90.00
_cell.angle_beta   90.00
_cell.angle_gamma   90.00
#
_symmetry.space_group_name_H-M   'P 1'
#
loop_
_entity.id
_entity.type
_entity.pdbx_description
1 polymer ?
#
loop_
_entity_poly.entity_id
_entity_poly.type
_entity_poly.pdbx_seq_one_letter_code
_entity_poly.pdbx_strand_id
1 'polypeptide(L)'
;YTCSQNSKRQAKPQKHADPTKQRDKISLDTFDCRGWLHITVSDTIGTVLVKLTHCEDHVHYECIDIPQDVRQLVENCGDQTVSQVSLPNSAISRTFLMIL
;
A
#
# COMPACT_ATOMS: atom_id res chain seq x y z
N TYR A 1 9.01 -1.46 -16.48
CA TYR A 1 7.83 -1.39 -15.57
C TYR A 1 7.84 -2.62 -14.68
N THR A 2 7.48 -2.47 -13.40
CA THR A 2 7.46 -3.56 -12.41
C THR A 2 6.22 -3.40 -11.53
N CYS A 3 5.39 -4.43 -11.42
CA CYS A 3 4.18 -4.41 -10.59
C CYS A 3 4.52 -4.63 -9.10
N SER A 4 4.08 -3.73 -8.22
CA SER A 4 4.28 -3.79 -6.76
C SER A 4 3.46 -4.87 -6.06
N GLN A 5 2.36 -5.33 -6.66
CA GLN A 5 1.47 -6.37 -6.13
C GLN A 5 1.78 -7.76 -6.70
N ASN A 6 2.91 -7.92 -7.40
CA ASN A 6 3.31 -9.22 -7.93
C ASN A 6 3.67 -10.18 -6.77
N SER A 7 2.93 -11.28 -6.65
CA SER A 7 3.12 -12.31 -5.63
C SER A 7 4.53 -12.92 -5.66
N LYS A 8 5.12 -13.06 -6.85
CA LYS A 8 6.47 -13.60 -7.06
C LYS A 8 7.59 -12.69 -6.54
N ARG A 9 7.28 -11.43 -6.20
CA ARG A 9 8.25 -10.42 -5.75
C ARG A 9 8.02 -9.91 -4.33
N GLN A 10 7.12 -10.52 -3.58
CA GLN A 10 6.91 -10.11 -2.19
C GLN A 10 8.14 -10.40 -1.34
N ALA A 11 8.60 -9.36 -0.63
CA ALA A 11 9.64 -9.51 0.36
C ALA A 11 9.14 -10.38 1.51
N LYS A 12 9.98 -11.30 1.98
CA LYS A 12 9.67 -12.09 3.18
C LYS A 12 9.53 -11.13 4.37
N PRO A 13 8.51 -11.29 5.22
CA PRO A 13 8.37 -10.47 6.42
C PRO A 13 9.61 -10.60 7.31
N GLN A 14 10.24 -9.47 7.62
CA GLN A 14 11.32 -9.41 8.60
C GLN A 14 10.72 -9.20 9.99
N LYS A 15 10.54 -10.28 10.74
CA LYS A 15 10.04 -10.24 12.10
C LYS A 15 11.20 -10.09 13.08
N HIS A 16 11.00 -9.25 14.10
CA HIS A 16 11.94 -9.15 15.20
C HIS A 16 11.92 -10.44 16.04
N ALA A 17 13.07 -10.89 16.55
CA ALA A 17 13.18 -12.16 17.28
C ALA A 17 12.35 -12.16 18.58
N ASP A 18 12.38 -11.05 19.32
CA ASP A 18 11.52 -10.81 20.48
C ASP A 18 10.05 -10.58 20.04
N PRO A 19 9.11 -11.45 20.44
CA PRO A 19 7.69 -11.33 20.08
C PRO A 19 7.04 -10.03 20.56
N THR A 20 7.50 -9.47 21.69
CA THR A 20 6.92 -8.23 22.25
C THR A 20 7.25 -6.99 21.44
N LYS A 21 8.25 -7.08 20.55
CA LYS A 21 8.67 -6.01 19.64
C LYS A 21 8.17 -6.24 18.22
N GLN A 22 7.40 -7.29 17.98
CA GLN A 22 6.74 -7.48 16.70
C GLN A 22 5.56 -6.52 16.61
N ARG A 23 5.46 -5.81 15.49
CA ARG A 23 4.28 -5.00 15.16
C ARG A 23 3.41 -5.81 14.20
N ASP A 24 2.11 -5.76 14.41
CA ASP A 24 1.17 -6.28 13.44
C ASP A 24 1.30 -5.48 12.14
N LYS A 25 1.46 -6.21 11.03
CA LYS A 25 1.52 -5.65 9.69
C LYS A 25 0.56 -6.43 8.82
N ILE A 26 -0.46 -5.75 8.33
CA ILE A 26 -1.37 -6.29 7.31
C ILE A 26 -0.59 -6.33 5.99
N SER A 27 -0.60 -7.50 5.34
CA SER A 27 -0.06 -7.66 4.00
C SER A 27 -1.07 -7.16 2.98
N LEU A 28 -0.61 -6.44 1.97
CA LEU A 28 -1.45 -6.14 0.81
C LEU A 28 -1.74 -7.42 0.04
N ASP A 29 -2.90 -7.47 -0.62
CA ASP A 29 -3.22 -8.52 -1.57
C ASP A 29 -2.24 -8.52 -2.75
N THR A 30 -1.97 -9.72 -3.25
CA THR A 30 -0.98 -9.93 -4.30
C THR A 30 -1.52 -10.87 -5.36
N PHE A 31 -1.11 -10.64 -6.60
CA PHE A 31 -1.65 -11.30 -7.78
C PHE A 31 -0.50 -11.90 -8.61
N ASP A 32 -0.80 -12.86 -9.49
CA ASP A 32 0.20 -13.50 -10.36
C ASP A 32 0.58 -12.62 -11.56
N CYS A 33 0.91 -11.35 -11.30
CA CYS A 33 1.04 -10.36 -12.35
C CYS A 33 2.17 -10.71 -13.32
N ARG A 34 1.87 -10.69 -14.62
CA ARG A 34 2.86 -10.76 -15.70
C ARG A 34 3.42 -9.39 -16.09
N GLY A 35 3.56 -8.48 -15.12
CA GLY A 35 3.94 -7.08 -15.31
C GLY A 35 5.43 -6.85 -15.63
N TRP A 36 5.95 -7.46 -16.69
CA TRP A 36 7.31 -7.24 -17.19
C TRP A 36 7.26 -6.54 -18.55
N LEU A 37 7.97 -5.43 -18.67
CA LEU A 37 8.13 -4.73 -19.94
C LEU A 37 9.62 -4.53 -20.22
N HIS A 38 10.09 -5.14 -21.30
CA HIS A 38 11.41 -4.91 -21.87
C HIS A 38 11.23 -4.49 -23.33
N ILE A 39 11.77 -3.32 -23.69
CA ILE A 39 11.67 -2.76 -25.05
C ILE A 39 13.07 -2.40 -25.49
N THR A 40 13.45 -2.90 -26.66
CA THR A 40 14.71 -2.56 -27.31
C THR A 40 14.35 -1.87 -28.62
N VAL A 41 14.85 -0.65 -28.80
CA VAL A 41 14.64 0.15 -30.01
C VAL A 41 15.99 0.30 -30.69
N SER A 42 16.05 0.03 -32.00
CA SER A 42 17.24 0.26 -32.83
C SER A 42 17.23 1.68 -33.40
N ASP A 43 18.42 2.22 -33.66
CA ASP A 43 18.67 3.62 -34.08
C ASP A 43 17.99 4.04 -35.39
N THR A 44 17.35 3.12 -36.11
CA THR A 44 16.68 3.33 -37.40
C THR A 44 15.22 3.78 -37.30
N ILE A 45 14.64 3.89 -36.09
CA ILE A 45 13.22 4.21 -35.90
C ILE A 45 13.08 5.54 -35.15
N GLY A 46 12.43 6.53 -35.78
CA GLY A 46 12.31 7.89 -35.23
C GLY A 46 11.32 8.04 -34.05
N THR A 47 10.35 7.13 -33.89
CA THR A 47 9.42 7.13 -32.74
C THR A 47 8.78 5.75 -32.57
N VAL A 48 8.65 5.28 -31.32
CA VAL A 48 7.93 4.04 -30.96
C VAL A 48 6.82 4.38 -29.97
N LEU A 49 5.59 3.95 -30.26
CA LEU A 49 4.46 4.03 -29.33
C LEU A 49 4.31 2.72 -28.57
N VAL A 50 4.24 2.82 -27.25
CA VAL A 50 4.12 1.67 -26.35
C VAL A 50 2.87 1.83 -25.51
N LYS A 51 1.97 0.84 -25.56
CA LYS A 51 0.80 0.76 -24.68
C LYS A 51 0.98 -0.39 -23.70
N LEU A 52 0.81 -0.09 -22.42
CA LEU A 52 0.86 -1.08 -21.33
C LEU A 52 -0.50 -1.19 -20.70
N THR A 53 -0.99 -2.41 -20.60
CA THR A 53 -2.21 -2.76 -19.88
C THR A 53 -1.91 -3.97 -19.00
N HIS A 54 -2.35 -3.94 -17.74
CA HIS A 54 -2.32 -5.15 -16.92
C HIS A 54 -3.27 -6.18 -17.52
N CYS A 55 -2.86 -7.45 -17.47
CA CYS A 55 -3.63 -8.56 -18.02
C CYS A 55 -4.58 -9.18 -16.97
N GLU A 56 -4.33 -8.88 -15.70
CA GLU A 56 -5.11 -9.31 -14.54
C GLU A 56 -5.72 -8.09 -13.89
N ASP A 57 -7.02 -8.16 -13.59
CA ASP A 57 -7.70 -7.15 -12.78
C ASP A 57 -7.19 -7.25 -11.34
N HIS A 58 -6.65 -6.14 -10.84
CA HIS A 58 -6.41 -5.96 -9.41
C HIS A 58 -7.62 -5.26 -8.81
N VAL A 59 -7.86 -5.50 -7.52
CA VAL A 59 -8.80 -4.69 -6.76
C VAL A 59 -8.41 -3.23 -6.96
N HIS A 60 -9.37 -2.41 -7.45
CA HIS A 60 -9.11 -1.00 -7.68
C HIS A 60 -8.70 -0.36 -6.36
N TYR A 61 -7.74 0.55 -6.40
CA TYR A 61 -7.47 1.40 -5.24
C TYR A 61 -8.72 2.25 -5.03
N GLU A 62 -9.59 1.84 -4.11
CA GLU A 62 -10.70 2.68 -3.69
C GLU A 62 -10.15 3.91 -2.98
N CYS A 63 -10.88 5.02 -3.11
CA CYS A 63 -10.55 6.24 -2.39
C CYS A 63 -10.78 5.98 -0.90
N ILE A 64 -9.70 5.68 -0.18
CA ILE A 64 -9.72 5.60 1.27
C ILE A 64 -9.65 7.03 1.81
N ASP A 65 -10.81 7.67 1.87
CA ASP A 65 -10.92 8.95 2.56
C ASP A 65 -10.57 8.76 4.03
N ILE A 66 -9.79 9.69 4.56
CA ILE A 66 -9.46 9.70 5.98
C ILE A 66 -10.75 10.02 6.76
N PRO A 67 -11.19 9.13 7.67
CA PRO A 67 -12.34 9.40 8.53
C PRO A 67 -12.20 10.77 9.23
N GLN A 68 -13.31 11.48 9.36
CA GLN A 68 -13.30 12.87 9.83
C GLN A 68 -12.69 13.03 11.23
N ASP A 69 -12.86 12.06 12.11
CA ASP A 69 -12.27 12.00 13.43
C ASP A 69 -10.73 11.84 13.38
N VAL A 70 -10.22 11.03 12.45
CA VAL A 70 -8.77 10.89 12.22
C VAL A 70 -8.19 12.18 11.64
N ARG A 71 -8.91 12.84 10.72
CA ARG A 71 -8.49 14.15 10.18
C ARG A 71 -8.39 15.19 11.30
N GLN A 72 -9.41 15.29 12.14
CA GLN A 72 -9.41 16.21 13.30
C GLN A 72 -8.29 15.89 14.29
N LEU A 73 -7.98 14.61 14.50
CA LEU A 73 -6.86 14.21 15.35
C LEU A 73 -5.53 14.76 14.80
N VAL A 74 -5.25 14.57 13.51
CA VAL A 74 -4.01 15.03 12.88
C VAL A 74 -3.89 16.56 12.93
N GLU A 75 -4.98 17.27 12.64
CA GLU A 75 -5.01 18.74 12.67
C GLU A 75 -4.76 19.30 14.09
N ASN A 76 -5.29 18.64 15.13
CA ASN A 76 -5.19 19.10 16.52
C ASN A 76 -3.90 18.65 17.24
N CYS A 77 -3.24 17.61 16.75
CA CYS A 77 -2.07 17.00 17.38
C CYS A 77 -0.77 17.14 16.56
N GLY A 78 -0.71 18.05 15.58
CA GLY A 78 0.43 18.19 14.66
C GLY A 78 1.80 18.40 15.33
N ASP A 79 1.82 19.00 16.53
CA ASP A 79 3.04 19.27 17.30
C ASP A 79 3.33 18.21 18.38
N GLN A 80 2.52 17.15 18.47
CA GLN A 80 2.64 16.10 19.48
C GLN A 80 3.34 14.85 18.91
N THR A 81 4.14 14.19 19.74
CA THR A 81 4.67 12.87 19.40
C THR A 81 3.60 11.79 19.58
N VAL A 82 3.74 10.66 18.90
CA VAL A 82 2.77 9.55 18.96
C VAL A 82 2.44 9.11 20.39
N SER A 83 3.42 9.15 21.30
CA SER A 83 3.22 8.81 22.72
C SER A 83 2.40 9.83 23.53
N GLN A 84 2.18 11.03 22.99
CA GLN A 84 1.44 12.12 23.64
C GLN A 84 0.00 12.24 23.13
N VAL A 85 -0.33 11.59 22.01
CA VAL A 85 -1.67 11.62 21.42
C VAL A 85 -2.62 10.71 22.20
N SER A 86 -3.66 11.27 22.82
CA SER A 86 -4.73 10.47 23.43
C SER A 86 -5.79 10.14 22.38
N LEU A 87 -5.95 8.85 22.04
CA LEU A 87 -6.98 8.42 21.10
C LEU A 87 -8.35 8.37 21.82
N PRO A 88 -9.40 9.01 21.29
CA PRO A 88 -10.75 8.79 21.79
C PRO A 88 -11.19 7.34 21.53
N ASN A 89 -11.83 6.71 22.51
CA ASN A 89 -12.27 5.30 22.46
C ASN A 89 -13.10 4.91 21.21
N SER A 90 -13.70 5.88 20.50
CA SER A 90 -14.45 5.67 19.26
C SER A 90 -13.60 5.33 18.03
N ALA A 91 -12.31 5.69 18.03
CA ALA A 91 -11.41 5.46 16.89
C ALA A 91 -10.88 4.02 16.81
N ILE A 92 -10.86 3.29 17.92
CA ILE A 92 -10.31 1.93 18.00
C ILE A 92 -11.26 0.90 17.36
N SER A 93 -12.57 1.18 17.34
CA SER A 93 -13.58 0.19 16.93
C SER A 93 -13.92 0.16 15.43
N ARG A 94 -13.53 1.19 14.64
CA ARG A 94 -13.96 1.30 13.23
C ARG A 94 -12.93 0.87 12.18
N THR A 95 -11.64 0.97 12.49
CA THR A 95 -10.57 0.57 11.57
C THR A 95 -10.55 -0.94 11.31
N PHE A 96 -11.14 -1.75 12.21
CA PHE A 96 -11.23 -3.20 12.06
C PHE A 96 -12.37 -3.68 11.15
N LEU A 97 -13.37 -2.83 10.85
CA LEU A 97 -14.58 -3.27 10.14
C LEU A 97 -14.64 -2.85 8.66
N MET A 98 -13.74 -1.98 8.19
CA MET A 98 -13.71 -1.51 6.79
C MET A 98 -12.73 -2.27 5.88
N ILE A 99 -12.14 -3.37 6.35
CA ILE A 99 -11.28 -4.27 5.55
C ILE A 99 -11.79 -5.73 5.68
N LEU A 100 -13.11 -5.92 5.56
CA LEU A 100 -13.73 -7.23 5.36
C LEU A 100 -14.54 -7.22 4.07
#